data_AF-A0A4Q1JHJ7-F1
#
_entry.id   AF-A0A4Q1JHJ7-F1
#
_cell.length_a   1.000
_cell.length_b   1.000
_cell.length_c   1.000
_cell.angle_alpha   90.00
_cell.angle_beta   90.00
_cell.angle_gamma   90.00
#
_symmetry.space_group_name_H-M   'P 1'
#
loop_
_entity.id
_entity.type
_entity.pdbx_description
1 polymer ?
#
loop_
_entity_poly.entity_id
_entity_poly.type
_entity_poly.pdbx_seq_one_letter_code
_entity_poly.pdbx_strand_id
1 'polypeptide(L)'
;MKNTIYLFIVLLVSCSSNKSKESTNATSPIKQKSENKINSTIPESLRDYRNYYYLADISTKDFAELYLLDSVMTNDYKKLYDCLDSLSSYNVDTRDYYFKVLKKALNNLEVVFHQKMGSYLVKNIDDFKEELLDRLIVMNDEEIRFYAQGIEVYLSKTPDKVFKWLDDLKSLEENSTPEKCKNLNLLFNEIENSRNNTME
;
A
#
# COMPACT_ATOMS: atom_id res chain seq x y z
N MET A 1 -21.07 -8.06 -40.90
CA MET A 1 -21.89 -8.40 -39.70
C MET A 1 -22.01 -9.91 -39.62
N LYS A 2 -21.21 -10.55 -38.74
CA LYS A 2 -21.26 -11.95 -38.29
C LYS A 2 -19.89 -12.22 -37.65
N ASN A 3 -19.84 -12.20 -36.31
CA ASN A 3 -18.88 -12.91 -35.44
C ASN A 3 -18.86 -12.29 -34.02
N THR A 4 -20.04 -12.07 -33.47
CA THR A 4 -20.29 -11.94 -32.03
C THR A 4 -21.09 -13.17 -31.65
N ILE A 5 -20.44 -14.23 -31.12
CA ILE A 5 -20.96 -15.35 -30.31
C ILE A 5 -19.77 -16.31 -30.13
N TYR A 6 -18.85 -16.02 -29.20
CA TYR A 6 -17.86 -17.01 -28.70
C TYR A 6 -17.39 -16.62 -27.28
N LEU A 7 -18.31 -16.16 -26.42
CA LEU A 7 -17.96 -15.64 -25.09
C LEU A 7 -18.92 -16.13 -24.00
N PHE A 8 -19.31 -17.42 -24.00
CA PHE A 8 -20.24 -17.91 -22.96
C PHE A 8 -20.08 -19.38 -22.49
N ILE A 9 -18.96 -20.08 -22.75
CA ILE A 9 -18.85 -21.52 -22.38
C ILE A 9 -17.52 -21.88 -21.68
N VAL A 10 -17.11 -21.13 -20.65
CA VAL A 10 -16.01 -21.59 -19.74
C VAL A 10 -16.33 -21.32 -18.25
N LEU A 11 -17.60 -21.23 -17.87
CA LEU A 11 -18.00 -20.91 -16.48
C LEU A 11 -18.71 -22.06 -15.72
N LEU A 12 -18.44 -23.33 -16.04
CA LEU A 12 -19.02 -24.45 -15.29
C LEU A 12 -18.08 -25.67 -15.21
N VAL A 13 -17.07 -25.61 -14.33
CA VAL A 13 -16.60 -26.83 -13.63
C VAL A 13 -16.55 -26.53 -12.14
N SER A 14 -17.52 -27.12 -11.47
CA SER A 14 -17.92 -26.93 -10.09
C SER A 14 -16.89 -27.41 -9.07
N CYS A 15 -16.94 -26.73 -7.93
CA CYS A 15 -16.60 -27.23 -6.61
C CYS A 15 -17.12 -28.66 -6.39
N SER A 16 -16.23 -29.61 -6.10
CA SER A 16 -16.60 -30.89 -5.50
C SER A 16 -16.49 -30.78 -3.98
N SER A 17 -17.67 -30.70 -3.35
CA SER A 17 -17.84 -30.87 -1.91
C SER A 17 -17.70 -32.34 -1.54
N ASN A 18 -16.73 -32.69 -0.71
CA ASN A 18 -16.75 -33.96 0.02
C ASN A 18 -17.27 -33.72 1.45
N LYS A 19 -18.57 -33.99 1.64
CA LYS A 19 -19.15 -34.35 2.94
C LYS A 19 -19.38 -35.85 2.93
N SER A 20 -18.84 -36.55 3.93
CA SER A 20 -19.55 -37.55 4.74
C SER A 20 -18.54 -38.34 5.58
N LYS A 21 -18.68 -38.30 6.90
CA LYS A 21 -19.21 -39.46 7.62
C LYS A 21 -19.61 -39.07 9.04
N GLU A 22 -20.91 -39.23 9.23
CA GLU A 22 -21.67 -39.25 10.47
C GLU A 22 -21.31 -40.53 11.25
N SER A 23 -21.10 -40.40 12.56
CA SER A 23 -21.23 -41.50 13.52
C SER A 23 -22.01 -40.97 14.71
N THR A 24 -23.25 -41.43 14.76
CA THR A 24 -24.28 -41.20 15.74
C THR A 24 -23.90 -41.85 17.06
N ASN A 25 -23.93 -41.10 18.16
CA ASN A 25 -24.32 -41.65 19.45
C ASN A 25 -25.19 -40.61 20.17
N ALA A 26 -26.48 -40.92 20.23
CA ALA A 26 -27.48 -40.17 20.96
C ALA A 26 -27.31 -40.41 22.46
N THR A 27 -26.98 -39.38 23.22
CA THR A 27 -27.47 -39.20 24.58
C THR A 27 -27.51 -37.70 24.88
N SER A 28 -28.70 -37.17 25.12
CA SER A 28 -28.93 -35.90 25.81
C SER A 28 -29.72 -36.24 27.08
N PRO A 29 -29.80 -35.37 28.13
CA PRO A 29 -29.31 -33.99 28.23
C PRO A 29 -28.70 -33.62 29.60
N ILE A 30 -27.64 -32.80 29.69
CA ILE A 30 -27.46 -31.89 30.84
C ILE A 30 -26.86 -30.55 30.36
N LYS A 31 -27.62 -29.47 30.61
CA LYS A 31 -27.16 -28.08 30.53
C LYS A 31 -25.96 -27.88 31.47
N GLN A 32 -24.80 -27.62 30.91
CA GLN A 32 -23.82 -26.71 31.51
C GLN A 32 -23.29 -25.79 30.41
N LYS A 33 -23.69 -24.53 30.50
CA LYS A 33 -23.17 -23.42 29.72
C LYS A 33 -21.73 -23.21 30.18
N SER A 34 -20.81 -23.98 29.63
CA SER A 34 -19.37 -23.69 29.73
C SER A 34 -19.11 -22.55 28.76
N GLU A 35 -18.99 -21.34 29.30
CA GLU A 35 -18.23 -20.28 28.64
C GLU A 35 -16.80 -20.81 28.48
N ASN A 36 -16.52 -21.45 27.33
CA ASN A 36 -15.16 -21.57 26.85
C ASN A 36 -14.72 -20.14 26.50
N LYS A 37 -14.25 -19.43 27.53
CA LYS A 37 -13.38 -18.29 27.40
C LYS A 37 -12.15 -18.85 26.68
N ILE A 38 -12.11 -18.70 25.36
CA ILE A 38 -10.89 -18.85 24.58
C ILE A 38 -10.00 -17.71 25.07
N ASN A 39 -9.32 -17.94 26.19
CA ASN A 39 -8.08 -17.26 26.48
C ASN A 39 -7.11 -17.83 25.45
N SER A 40 -7.14 -17.28 24.23
CA SER A 40 -6.05 -17.45 23.28
C SER A 40 -4.86 -16.72 23.91
N THR A 41 -4.17 -17.42 24.80
CA THR A 41 -2.85 -17.02 25.27
C THR A 41 -1.97 -17.04 24.04
N ILE A 42 -1.82 -15.87 23.42
CA ILE A 42 -0.81 -15.64 22.37
C ILE A 42 0.51 -16.18 22.96
N PRO A 43 1.16 -17.17 22.32
CA PRO A 43 2.42 -17.71 22.79
C PRO A 43 3.38 -16.59 23.16
N GLU A 44 4.00 -16.63 24.35
CA GLU A 44 4.91 -15.57 24.83
C GLU A 44 6.07 -15.32 23.85
N SER A 45 6.43 -16.32 23.03
CA SER A 45 7.40 -16.20 21.95
C SER A 45 6.98 -15.18 20.87
N LEU A 46 5.68 -14.96 20.64
CA LEU A 46 5.17 -13.95 19.71
C LEU A 46 5.15 -12.54 20.33
N ARG A 47 5.51 -12.40 21.61
CA ARG A 47 5.68 -11.10 22.30
C ARG A 47 7.14 -10.69 22.45
N ASP A 48 8.09 -11.55 22.08
CA ASP A 48 9.49 -11.20 22.03
C ASP A 48 9.77 -10.44 20.73
N TYR A 49 10.16 -9.17 20.83
CA TYR A 49 10.51 -8.31 19.69
C TYR A 49 11.66 -8.88 18.82
N ARG A 50 12.40 -9.86 19.34
CA ARG A 50 13.48 -10.57 18.63
C ARG A 50 12.98 -11.78 17.85
N ASN A 51 11.72 -12.20 18.03
CA ASN A 51 11.14 -13.29 17.28
C ASN A 51 10.80 -12.82 15.85
N TYR A 52 11.22 -13.61 14.86
CA TYR A 52 10.91 -13.38 13.45
C TYR A 52 9.41 -13.19 13.18
N TYR A 53 8.54 -13.86 13.96
CA TYR A 53 7.08 -13.77 13.85
C TYR A 53 6.44 -12.67 14.70
N TYR A 54 7.21 -11.92 15.49
CA TYR A 54 6.68 -10.85 16.36
C TYR A 54 5.84 -9.85 15.57
N LEU A 55 6.31 -9.49 14.37
CA LEU A 55 5.61 -8.55 13.51
C LEU A 55 4.44 -9.20 12.74
N ALA A 56 4.26 -10.53 12.75
CA ALA A 56 3.20 -11.16 11.96
C ALA A 56 1.79 -10.76 12.49
N ASP A 57 1.63 -10.75 13.82
CA ASP A 57 0.34 -10.58 14.49
C ASP A 57 0.02 -9.14 14.95
N ILE A 58 0.96 -8.21 14.82
CA ILE A 58 0.69 -6.81 15.17
C ILE A 58 -0.22 -6.14 14.14
N SER A 59 -1.08 -5.23 14.61
CA SER A 59 -1.92 -4.47 13.71
C SER A 59 -1.09 -3.52 12.84
N THR A 60 -1.61 -3.14 11.66
CA THR A 60 -0.95 -2.16 10.78
C THR A 60 -0.70 -0.83 11.48
N LYS A 61 -1.61 -0.42 12.37
CA LYS A 61 -1.47 0.82 13.14
C LYS A 61 -0.34 0.70 14.17
N ASP A 62 -0.28 -0.39 14.93
CA ASP A 62 0.77 -0.60 15.93
C ASP A 62 2.14 -0.72 15.27
N PHE A 63 2.23 -1.41 14.13
CA PHE A 63 3.46 -1.43 13.33
C PHE A 63 3.86 -0.02 12.90
N ALA A 64 2.93 0.78 12.38
CA ALA A 64 3.22 2.15 11.97
C ALA A 64 3.71 3.01 13.14
N GLU A 65 3.12 2.88 14.34
CA GLU A 65 3.58 3.59 15.54
C GLU A 65 5.02 3.19 15.89
N LEU A 66 5.30 1.89 15.97
CA LEU A 66 6.65 1.38 16.25
C LEU A 66 7.66 1.82 15.17
N TYR A 67 7.25 1.80 13.91
CA TYR A 67 8.09 2.19 12.79
C TYR A 67 8.43 3.67 12.84
N LEU A 68 7.44 4.54 13.09
CA LEU A 68 7.66 5.98 13.26
C LEU A 68 8.55 6.30 14.47
N LEU A 69 8.59 5.43 15.48
CA LEU A 69 9.46 5.53 16.66
C LEU A 69 10.82 4.81 16.53
N ASP A 70 11.20 4.33 15.33
CA ASP A 70 12.46 3.60 15.08
C ASP A 70 12.60 2.31 15.91
N SER A 71 11.47 1.79 16.41
CA SER A 71 11.43 0.60 17.28
C SER A 71 11.38 -0.71 16.49
N VAL A 72 11.15 -0.64 15.17
CA VAL A 72 11.19 -1.77 14.24
C VAL A 72 11.93 -1.37 12.96
N MET A 73 12.66 -2.31 12.36
CA MET A 73 13.40 -2.07 11.10
C MET A 73 12.51 -2.24 9.86
N THR A 74 12.88 -1.59 8.76
CA THR A 74 12.20 -1.62 7.44
C THR A 74 12.20 -2.99 6.74
N ASN A 75 12.91 -3.96 7.29
CA ASN A 75 13.20 -5.26 6.67
C ASN A 75 11.92 -6.08 6.46
N ASP A 76 10.86 -5.83 7.24
CA ASP A 76 9.53 -6.39 7.01
C ASP A 76 8.73 -5.52 6.03
N TYR A 77 9.09 -5.66 4.75
CA TYR A 77 8.43 -4.93 3.68
C TYR A 77 6.93 -5.20 3.60
N LYS A 78 6.44 -6.36 4.07
CA LYS A 78 5.01 -6.70 4.00
C LYS A 78 4.19 -5.76 4.87
N LYS A 79 4.58 -5.58 6.14
CA LYS A 79 3.86 -4.65 7.03
C LYS A 79 3.96 -3.20 6.58
N LEU A 80 5.12 -2.82 6.02
CA LEU A 80 5.27 -1.49 5.44
C LEU A 80 4.36 -1.29 4.22
N TYR A 81 4.18 -2.30 3.36
CA TYR A 81 3.20 -2.23 2.28
C TYR A 81 1.76 -2.18 2.80
N ASP A 82 1.41 -2.94 3.85
CA ASP A 82 0.10 -2.86 4.51
C ASP A 82 -0.17 -1.42 5.03
N CYS A 83 0.86 -0.70 5.49
CA CYS A 83 0.76 0.72 5.82
C CYS A 83 0.54 1.61 4.58
N LEU A 84 1.27 1.37 3.50
CA LEU A 84 1.13 2.15 2.26
C LEU A 84 -0.22 1.93 1.58
N ASP A 85 -0.81 0.74 1.69
CA ASP A 85 -2.18 0.44 1.26
C ASP A 85 -3.20 1.41 1.89
N SER A 86 -2.95 1.82 3.13
CA SER A 86 -3.81 2.73 3.89
C SER A 86 -3.82 4.17 3.34
N LEU A 87 -2.88 4.52 2.45
CA LEU A 87 -2.92 5.80 1.70
C LEU A 87 -4.09 5.87 0.72
N SER A 88 -4.72 4.74 0.40
CA SER A 88 -5.95 4.68 -0.41
C SER A 88 -7.24 4.70 0.41
N SER A 89 -7.16 4.90 1.73
CA SER A 89 -8.34 5.07 2.59
C SER A 89 -9.15 6.29 2.19
N TYR A 90 -10.48 6.24 2.25
CA TYR A 90 -11.36 7.40 2.06
C TYR A 90 -11.30 8.40 3.22
N ASN A 91 -10.83 7.99 4.40
CA ASN A 91 -10.67 8.86 5.56
C ASN A 91 -9.34 9.64 5.48
N VAL A 92 -9.42 10.97 5.51
CA VAL A 92 -8.25 11.87 5.39
C VAL A 92 -7.26 11.70 6.53
N ASP A 93 -7.74 11.61 7.78
CA ASP A 93 -6.89 11.43 8.96
C ASP A 93 -6.05 10.15 8.87
N THR A 94 -6.64 9.10 8.29
CA THR A 94 -5.95 7.84 8.02
C THR A 94 -4.84 8.05 7.00
N ARG A 95 -5.13 8.71 5.88
CA ARG A 95 -4.12 8.98 4.86
C ARG A 95 -3.01 9.87 5.41
N ASP A 96 -3.32 10.92 6.16
CA ASP A 96 -2.35 11.84 6.77
C ASP A 96 -1.46 11.13 7.79
N TYR A 97 -2.02 10.22 8.58
CA TYR A 97 -1.26 9.41 9.50
C TYR A 97 -0.25 8.50 8.77
N TYR A 98 -0.70 7.75 7.77
CA TYR A 98 0.16 6.83 7.01
C TYR A 98 1.08 7.55 6.01
N PHE A 99 0.79 8.80 5.65
CA PHE A 99 1.71 9.62 4.88
C PHE A 99 3.02 9.90 5.64
N LYS A 100 2.96 10.04 6.97
CA LYS A 100 4.16 10.12 7.81
C LYS A 100 5.02 8.86 7.72
N VAL A 101 4.37 7.69 7.66
CA VAL A 101 5.04 6.40 7.46
C VAL A 101 5.74 6.38 6.10
N LEU A 102 5.04 6.80 5.04
CA LEU A 102 5.63 6.91 3.71
C LEU A 102 6.86 7.84 3.70
N LYS A 103 6.76 9.04 4.27
CA LYS A 103 7.89 9.99 4.37
C LYS A 103 9.09 9.34 5.04
N LYS A 104 8.88 8.67 6.17
CA LYS A 104 9.96 7.96 6.87
C LYS A 104 10.53 6.83 6.03
N ALA A 105 9.68 6.13 5.29
CA ALA A 105 10.09 5.08 4.38
C ALA A 105 11.02 5.65 3.28
N LEU A 106 10.65 6.74 2.63
CA LEU A 106 11.45 7.37 1.56
C LEU A 106 12.89 7.68 2.01
N ASN A 107 13.09 8.08 3.27
CA ASN A 107 14.41 8.42 3.81
C ASN A 107 15.29 7.21 4.17
N ASN A 108 14.75 5.98 4.18
CA ASN A 108 15.41 4.81 4.77
C ASN A 108 15.50 3.59 3.86
N LEU A 109 15.12 3.70 2.58
CA LEU A 109 14.87 2.52 1.75
C LEU A 109 15.82 2.32 0.58
N GLU A 110 16.13 1.05 0.34
CA GLU A 110 16.90 0.57 -0.79
C GLU A 110 16.10 0.62 -2.10
N VAL A 111 16.80 0.62 -3.23
CA VAL A 111 16.26 0.69 -4.61
C VAL A 111 15.13 -0.33 -4.86
N VAL A 112 15.18 -1.52 -4.27
CA VAL A 112 14.18 -2.59 -4.46
C VAL A 112 12.79 -2.19 -3.96
N PHE A 113 12.71 -1.34 -2.93
CA PHE A 113 11.43 -0.88 -2.40
C PHE A 113 10.69 0.06 -3.36
N HIS A 114 11.44 0.87 -4.11
CA HIS A 114 10.89 1.88 -5.03
C HIS A 114 9.97 1.26 -6.09
N GLN A 115 10.30 0.05 -6.56
CA GLN A 115 9.51 -0.66 -7.57
C GLN A 115 8.09 -1.04 -7.12
N LYS A 116 7.94 -1.44 -5.85
CA LYS A 116 6.61 -1.79 -5.30
C LYS A 116 5.89 -0.57 -4.76
N MET A 117 6.63 0.41 -4.26
CA MET A 117 6.05 1.67 -3.76
C MET A 117 5.33 2.45 -4.87
N GLY A 118 5.87 2.45 -6.09
CA GLY A 118 5.32 3.21 -7.21
C GLY A 118 3.82 3.02 -7.48
N SER A 119 3.31 1.78 -7.36
CA SER A 119 1.87 1.54 -7.53
C SER A 119 1.01 2.19 -6.44
N TYR A 120 1.52 2.27 -5.21
CA TYR A 120 0.82 2.92 -4.11
C TYR A 120 0.82 4.44 -4.28
N LEU A 121 1.94 5.02 -4.73
CA LEU A 121 2.06 6.45 -4.98
C LEU A 121 1.13 6.90 -6.10
N VAL A 122 1.19 6.22 -7.24
CA VAL A 122 0.35 6.58 -8.40
C VAL A 122 -1.13 6.41 -8.06
N LYS A 123 -1.52 5.31 -7.40
CA LYS A 123 -2.91 5.12 -6.95
C LYS A 123 -3.35 6.22 -5.97
N ASN A 124 -2.53 6.56 -4.98
CA ASN A 124 -2.86 7.62 -4.03
C ASN A 124 -3.03 8.98 -4.74
N ILE A 125 -2.23 9.26 -5.76
CA ILE A 125 -2.35 10.49 -6.54
C ILE A 125 -3.60 10.47 -7.41
N ASP A 126 -3.90 9.36 -8.09
CA ASP A 126 -5.11 9.25 -8.91
C ASP A 126 -6.38 9.48 -8.08
N ASP A 127 -6.43 8.92 -6.87
CA ASP A 127 -7.58 9.03 -5.97
C ASP A 127 -7.64 10.39 -5.23
N PHE A 128 -6.49 11.02 -4.95
CA PHE A 128 -6.38 12.19 -4.06
C PHE A 128 -5.41 13.28 -4.59
N LYS A 129 -5.46 13.57 -5.89
CA LYS A 129 -4.53 14.51 -6.57
C LYS A 129 -4.43 15.90 -5.94
N GLU A 130 -5.52 16.42 -5.39
CA GLU A 130 -5.54 17.74 -4.76
C GLU A 130 -4.68 17.76 -3.47
N GLU A 131 -4.65 16.65 -2.74
CA GLU A 131 -3.84 16.50 -1.52
C GLU A 131 -2.35 16.35 -1.84
N LEU A 132 -1.98 15.92 -3.04
CA LEU A 132 -0.57 15.77 -3.45
C LEU A 132 0.19 17.09 -3.27
N LEU A 133 -0.40 18.21 -3.65
CA LEU A 133 0.29 19.50 -3.57
C LEU A 133 0.59 19.91 -2.13
N ASP A 134 -0.36 19.72 -1.23
CA ASP A 134 -0.17 20.00 0.19
C ASP A 134 0.90 19.07 0.80
N ARG A 135 0.92 17.81 0.34
CA ARG A 135 1.90 16.80 0.76
C ARG A 135 3.31 17.08 0.23
N LEU A 136 3.44 17.60 -0.98
CA LEU A 136 4.72 17.98 -1.58
C LEU A 136 5.36 19.17 -0.86
N ILE A 137 4.59 20.10 -0.30
CA ILE A 137 5.12 21.24 0.46
C ILE A 137 5.89 20.77 1.70
N VAL A 138 5.38 19.75 2.37
CA VAL A 138 5.99 19.24 3.60
C VAL A 138 7.12 18.24 3.34
N MET A 139 7.43 17.93 2.08
CA MET A 139 8.54 17.07 1.69
C MET A 139 9.80 17.87 1.39
N ASN A 140 10.96 17.31 1.73
CA ASN A 140 12.25 17.87 1.29
C ASN A 140 12.60 17.37 -0.14
N ASP A 141 13.61 17.99 -0.75
CA ASP A 141 14.01 17.70 -2.14
C ASP A 141 14.42 16.23 -2.36
N GLU A 142 15.01 15.57 -1.35
CA GLU A 142 15.41 14.16 -1.40
C GLU A 142 14.18 13.23 -1.32
N GLU A 143 13.23 13.53 -0.43
CA GLU A 143 11.94 12.84 -0.35
C GLU A 143 11.18 12.94 -1.68
N ILE A 144 11.16 14.13 -2.30
CA ILE A 144 10.53 14.36 -3.61
C ILE A 144 11.24 13.55 -4.71
N ARG A 145 12.58 13.50 -4.69
CA ARG A 145 13.37 12.69 -5.64
C ARG A 145 13.04 11.21 -5.54
N PHE A 146 13.00 10.64 -4.34
CA PHE A 146 12.64 9.22 -4.16
C PHE A 146 11.19 8.92 -4.52
N TYR A 147 10.30 9.87 -4.22
CA TYR A 147 8.91 9.81 -4.60
C TYR A 147 8.76 9.78 -6.13
N ALA A 148 9.49 10.65 -6.84
CA ALA A 148 9.56 10.71 -8.30
C ALA A 148 10.05 9.40 -8.92
N GLN A 149 11.12 8.82 -8.38
CA GLN A 149 11.66 7.53 -8.83
C GLN A 149 10.65 6.40 -8.67
N GLY A 150 9.95 6.33 -7.53
CA GLY A 150 8.89 5.35 -7.32
C GLY A 150 7.80 5.46 -8.39
N ILE A 151 7.35 6.68 -8.68
CA ILE A 151 6.36 6.95 -9.74
C ILE A 151 6.90 6.50 -11.11
N GLU A 152 8.09 6.96 -11.50
CA GLU A 152 8.67 6.65 -12.82
C GLU A 152 8.81 5.15 -13.05
N VAL A 153 9.28 4.41 -12.05
CA VAL A 153 9.45 2.95 -12.13
C VAL A 153 8.12 2.22 -12.32
N TYR A 154 7.03 2.73 -11.76
CA TYR A 154 5.70 2.18 -12.03
C TYR A 154 5.22 2.55 -13.45
N LEU A 155 5.40 3.81 -13.81
CA LEU A 155 4.93 4.40 -15.05
C LEU A 155 5.69 3.89 -16.29
N SER A 156 6.96 3.52 -16.18
CA SER A 156 7.74 2.90 -17.26
C SER A 156 7.17 1.56 -17.74
N LYS A 157 6.41 0.87 -16.89
CA LYS A 157 5.65 -0.35 -17.25
C LYS A 157 4.37 -0.05 -18.03
N THR A 158 3.93 1.21 -18.06
CA THR A 158 2.70 1.67 -18.71
C THR A 158 2.87 3.03 -19.40
N PRO A 159 3.68 3.13 -20.47
CA PRO A 159 4.09 4.40 -21.09
C PRO A 159 2.94 5.34 -21.49
N ASP A 160 1.84 4.79 -22.01
CA ASP A 160 0.70 5.58 -22.47
C ASP A 160 -0.04 6.28 -21.32
N LYS A 161 0.01 5.71 -20.11
CA LYS A 161 -0.62 6.31 -18.92
C LYS A 161 0.19 7.48 -18.38
N VAL A 162 1.47 7.53 -18.69
CA VAL A 162 2.41 8.50 -18.13
C VAL A 162 2.11 9.91 -18.61
N PHE A 163 1.90 10.09 -19.91
CA PHE A 163 1.63 11.42 -20.48
C PHE A 163 0.34 12.01 -19.93
N LYS A 164 -0.75 11.21 -19.94
CA LYS A 164 -2.02 11.63 -19.37
C LYS A 164 -1.89 12.02 -17.90
N TRP A 165 -1.18 11.20 -17.12
CA TRP A 165 -1.00 11.44 -15.70
C TRP A 165 -0.20 12.71 -15.40
N LEU A 166 0.86 12.96 -16.18
CA LEU A 166 1.63 14.20 -16.09
C LEU A 166 0.79 15.43 -16.49
N ASP A 167 -0.03 15.32 -17.52
CA ASP A 167 -0.92 16.41 -17.96
C ASP A 167 -1.98 16.73 -16.88
N ASP A 168 -2.58 15.70 -16.28
CA ASP A 168 -3.53 15.85 -15.18
C ASP A 168 -2.90 16.57 -13.98
N LEU A 169 -1.63 16.28 -13.66
CA LEU A 169 -0.90 16.97 -12.60
C LEU A 169 -0.52 18.41 -12.97
N LYS A 170 -0.13 18.68 -14.22
CA LYS A 170 0.19 20.04 -14.68
C LYS A 170 -1.01 20.97 -14.54
N SER A 171 -2.22 20.47 -14.73
CA SER A 171 -3.44 21.27 -14.52
C SER A 171 -3.60 21.79 -13.08
N LEU A 172 -2.95 21.16 -12.10
CA LEU A 172 -2.96 21.62 -10.72
C LEU A 172 -2.07 22.86 -10.50
N GLU A 173 -1.13 23.14 -11.40
CA GLU A 173 -0.22 24.28 -11.30
C GLU A 173 -0.96 25.61 -11.49
N GLU A 174 -1.96 25.65 -12.39
CA GLU A 174 -2.65 26.87 -12.83
C GLU A 174 -3.35 27.64 -11.69
N ASN A 175 -3.66 26.95 -10.58
CA ASN A 175 -4.36 27.51 -9.42
C ASN A 175 -3.55 27.37 -8.12
N SER A 176 -2.25 27.13 -8.21
CA SER A 176 -1.39 26.84 -7.06
C SER A 176 -0.55 28.01 -6.58
N THR A 177 -0.15 27.97 -5.30
CA THR A 177 0.81 28.93 -4.73
C THR A 177 2.22 28.71 -5.33
N PRO A 178 3.10 29.74 -5.37
CA PRO A 178 4.46 29.59 -5.91
C PRO A 178 5.28 28.44 -5.30
N GLU A 179 5.10 28.16 -4.00
CA GLU A 179 5.77 27.07 -3.30
C GLU A 179 5.30 25.68 -3.79
N LYS A 180 3.97 25.49 -3.92
CA LYS A 180 3.38 24.30 -4.54
C LYS A 180 3.89 24.09 -5.96
N CYS A 181 3.92 25.15 -6.78
CA CYS A 181 4.44 25.09 -8.14
C CYS A 181 5.92 24.70 -8.17
N LYS A 182 6.74 25.23 -7.26
CA LYS A 182 8.16 24.88 -7.15
C LYS A 182 8.35 23.38 -6.90
N ASN A 183 7.66 22.81 -5.90
CA ASN A 183 7.84 21.41 -5.54
C ASN A 183 7.21 20.46 -6.58
N LEU A 184 6.11 20.88 -7.22
CA LEU A 184 5.53 20.14 -8.34
C LEU A 184 6.49 20.11 -9.55
N ASN A 185 7.12 21.24 -9.88
CA ASN A 185 8.14 21.30 -10.93
C ASN A 185 9.37 20.46 -10.60
N LEU A 186 9.80 20.43 -9.34
CA LEU A 186 10.87 19.53 -8.89
C LEU A 186 10.47 18.06 -9.11
N LEU A 187 9.25 17.67 -8.71
CA LEU A 187 8.74 16.32 -8.93
C LEU A 187 8.78 15.94 -10.42
N PHE A 188 8.31 16.82 -11.32
CA PHE A 188 8.33 16.56 -12.75
C PHE A 188 9.75 16.39 -13.30
N ASN A 189 10.66 17.30 -12.94
CA ASN A 189 12.06 17.22 -13.36
C ASN A 189 12.71 15.91 -12.91
N GLU A 190 12.45 15.46 -11.68
CA GLU A 190 13.00 14.20 -11.17
C GLU A 190 12.39 12.97 -11.85
N ILE A 191 11.11 13.00 -12.24
CA ILE A 191 10.48 11.93 -13.04
C ILE A 191 11.15 11.86 -14.43
N GLU A 192 11.37 13.00 -15.08
CA GLU A 192 12.02 13.06 -16.40
C GLU A 192 13.49 12.60 -16.33
N ASN A 193 14.23 13.04 -15.30
CA ASN A 193 15.60 12.60 -15.07
C ASN A 193 15.70 11.09 -14.82
N SER A 194 14.81 10.53 -14.00
CA SER A 194 14.75 9.08 -13.75
C SER A 194 14.53 8.31 -15.05
N ARG A 195 13.64 8.80 -15.91
CA ARG A 195 13.35 8.18 -17.21
C ARG A 195 14.55 8.20 -18.16
N ASN A 196 15.27 9.31 -18.23
CA ASN A 196 16.43 9.42 -19.11
C ASN A 196 17.54 8.44 -18.68
N ASN A 197 17.73 8.27 -17.37
CA ASN A 197 18.73 7.35 -16.81
C ASN A 197 18.35 5.86 -16.99
N THR A 198 17.07 5.51 -17.14
CA THR A 198 16.64 4.12 -17.37
C THR A 198 16.70 3.69 -18.84
N MET A 199 16.92 4.62 -19.77
CA MET A 199 17.00 4.35 -21.22
C MET A 199 18.44 4.18 -21.74
N GLU A 200 19.46 4.47 -20.93
CA GLU A 200 20.88 4.23 -21.22
C GLU A 200 21.33 2.82 -20.81
#